data_AF-A0A7Y3ZDQ8-F1
#
_entry.id   AF-A0A7Y3ZDQ8-F1
#
_cell.length_a   1.000
_cell.length_b   1.000
_cell.length_c   1.000
_cell.angle_alpha   90.00
_cell.angle_beta   90.00
_cell.angle_gamma   90.00
#
_symmetry.space_group_name_H-M   'P 1'
#
loop_
_entity.id
_entity.type
_entity.pdbx_description
1 polymer ?
#
loop_
_entity_poly.entity_id
_entity_poly.type
_entity_poly.pdbx_seq_one_letter_code
_entity_poly.pdbx_strand_id
1 'polypeptide(L)'
;MSYAVKAEALAKAILVLVDGGVDDSHCYRNLVDNLYAYRVGAVNGTGKWDTRKIKEQCQWTISARNSDKVEKEHVVPMAEVVRILLSLTNPQVSDVYDVIDKYCVYCIVTPKEHSILNVKYQRKMPSEFWESNSDYYMDAWARYKLSSVEVVF
;
A
#
# COMPACT_ATOMS: atom_id res chain seq x y z
N MET A 1 1.65 20.67 16.14
CA MET A 1 2.62 19.92 15.31
C MET A 1 1.98 19.68 13.95
N SER A 2 2.60 20.15 12.86
CA SER A 2 2.01 20.05 11.51
C SER A 2 2.02 18.60 11.01
N TYR A 3 1.16 18.26 10.04
CA TYR A 3 1.13 16.93 9.42
C TYR A 3 2.45 16.58 8.74
N ALA A 4 3.15 17.56 8.18
CA ALA A 4 4.48 17.37 7.59
C ALA A 4 5.49 16.83 8.62
N VAL A 5 5.54 17.41 9.82
CA VAL A 5 6.47 16.96 10.88
C VAL A 5 6.18 15.51 11.30
N LYS A 6 4.91 15.13 11.38
CA LYS A 6 4.53 13.75 11.72
C LYS A 6 4.85 12.76 10.60
N ALA A 7 4.60 13.13 9.35
CA ALA A 7 4.95 12.32 8.19
C ALA A 7 6.47 12.10 8.11
N GLU A 8 7.27 13.14 8.37
CA GLU A 8 8.73 13.04 8.40
C GLU A 8 9.23 12.13 9.52
N ALA A 9 8.66 12.23 10.72
CA ALA A 9 9.01 11.35 11.83
C ALA A 9 8.70 9.87 11.50
N LEU A 10 7.55 9.58 10.86
CA LEU A 10 7.19 8.23 10.45
C LEU A 10 8.12 7.69 9.37
N ALA A 11 8.47 8.49 8.36
CA ALA A 11 9.42 8.08 7.33
C ALA A 11 10.82 7.83 7.89
N LYS A 12 11.29 8.67 8.83
CA LYS A 12 12.55 8.42 9.56
C LYS A 12 12.52 7.12 10.35
N ALA A 13 11.40 6.80 11.01
CA ALA A 13 11.25 5.53 11.70
C ALA A 13 11.28 4.33 10.74
N ILE A 14 10.70 4.46 9.55
CA ILE A 14 10.80 3.43 8.49
C ILE A 14 12.25 3.27 8.03
N LEU A 15 12.99 4.36 7.80
CA LEU A 15 14.41 4.30 7.44
C LEU A 15 15.24 3.54 8.47
N VAL A 16 15.01 3.79 9.77
CA VAL A 16 15.71 3.07 10.84
C VAL A 16 15.49 1.55 10.73
N LEU A 17 14.29 1.09 10.38
CA LEU A 17 14.01 -0.33 10.16
C LEU A 17 14.70 -0.86 8.89
N VAL A 18 14.72 -0.07 7.82
CA VAL A 18 15.38 -0.42 6.55
C VAL A 18 16.90 -0.53 6.74
N ASP A 19 17.53 0.45 7.38
CA ASP A 19 18.96 0.47 7.69
C ASP A 19 19.36 -0.69 8.62
N GLY A 20 18.44 -1.09 9.51
CA GLY A 20 18.59 -2.27 10.36
C GLY A 20 18.37 -3.60 9.65
N GLY A 21 17.98 -3.61 8.37
CA GLY A 21 17.70 -4.82 7.60
C GLY A 21 16.50 -5.62 8.13
N VAL A 22 15.53 -4.95 8.77
CA VAL A 22 14.37 -5.63 9.36
C VAL A 22 13.44 -6.12 8.24
N ASP A 23 13.41 -7.42 7.99
CA ASP A 23 12.51 -8.06 7.01
C ASP A 23 11.28 -8.68 7.71
N ASP A 24 10.48 -7.83 8.35
CA ASP A 24 9.18 -8.22 8.92
C ASP A 24 8.12 -7.15 8.68
N SER A 25 7.22 -7.43 7.75
CA SER A 25 6.07 -6.57 7.41
C SER A 25 5.21 -6.13 8.59
N HIS A 26 5.16 -6.89 9.69
CA HIS A 26 4.38 -6.52 10.88
C HIS A 26 5.00 -5.31 11.61
N CYS A 27 6.33 -5.17 11.61
CA CYS A 27 7.02 -4.01 12.20
C CYS A 27 6.74 -2.71 11.42
N TYR A 28 6.56 -2.80 10.10
CA TYR A 28 6.33 -1.64 9.24
C TYR A 28 4.88 -1.22 9.17
N ARG A 29 3.93 -2.16 9.30
CA ARG A 29 2.52 -1.94 8.95
C ARG A 29 1.94 -0.67 9.55
N ASN A 30 2.11 -0.48 10.86
CA ASN A 30 1.59 0.71 11.53
C ASN A 30 2.28 2.00 11.06
N LEU A 31 3.59 1.96 10.80
CA LEU A 31 4.33 3.13 10.33
C LEU A 31 3.91 3.53 8.92
N VAL A 32 3.84 2.54 8.02
CA VAL A 32 3.49 2.71 6.60
C VAL A 32 2.05 3.18 6.46
N ASP A 33 1.10 2.50 7.09
CA ASP A 33 -0.31 2.88 7.03
C ASP A 33 -0.48 4.32 7.60
N ASN A 34 0.09 4.64 8.77
CA ASN A 34 -0.03 6.00 9.29
C ASN A 34 0.65 7.04 8.39
N LEU A 35 1.82 6.74 7.82
CA LEU A 35 2.50 7.65 6.91
C LEU A 35 1.62 7.96 5.71
N TYR A 36 1.04 6.94 5.07
CA TYR A 36 0.09 7.12 3.98
C TYR A 36 -1.08 8.01 4.40
N ALA A 37 -1.70 7.75 5.56
CA ALA A 37 -2.82 8.56 6.04
C ALA A 37 -2.46 10.04 6.23
N TYR A 38 -1.26 10.34 6.73
CA TYR A 38 -0.77 11.72 6.81
C TYR A 38 -0.52 12.33 5.43
N ARG A 39 0.06 11.57 4.49
CA ARG A 39 0.34 12.01 3.12
C ARG A 39 -0.92 12.42 2.37
N VAL A 40 -2.00 11.63 2.50
CA VAL A 40 -3.27 11.89 1.80
C VAL A 40 -4.28 12.71 2.61
N GLY A 41 -3.88 13.25 3.77
CA GLY A 41 -4.75 14.06 4.62
C GLY A 41 -5.91 13.28 5.29
N ALA A 42 -5.84 11.96 5.29
CA ALA A 42 -6.84 11.06 5.85
C ALA A 42 -6.61 10.77 7.35
N VAL A 43 -6.38 11.86 8.09
CA VAL A 43 -6.29 11.88 9.54
C VAL A 43 -7.38 12.78 10.13
N ASN A 44 -7.84 12.46 11.34
CA ASN A 44 -8.85 13.23 12.04
C ASN A 44 -8.23 14.42 12.82
N GLY A 45 -9.07 15.23 13.49
CA GLY A 45 -8.63 16.39 14.27
C GLY A 45 -7.66 16.08 15.42
N THR A 46 -7.54 14.80 15.82
CA THR A 46 -6.57 14.33 16.84
C THR A 46 -5.28 13.77 16.23
N GLY A 47 -5.14 13.79 14.90
CA GLY A 47 -4.01 13.19 14.19
C GLY A 47 -4.01 11.66 14.27
N LYS A 48 -5.18 11.03 14.30
CA LYS A 48 -5.32 9.58 14.17
C LYS A 48 -5.88 9.24 12.80
N TRP A 49 -5.61 8.03 12.34
CA TRP A 49 -6.18 7.45 11.12
C TRP A 49 -7.69 7.67 11.03
N ASP A 50 -8.17 8.23 9.93
CA ASP A 50 -9.59 8.44 9.62
C ASP A 50 -10.02 7.47 8.51
N THR A 51 -10.67 6.38 8.91
CA THR A 51 -11.09 5.32 7.98
C THR A 51 -12.04 5.81 6.89
N ARG A 52 -12.88 6.81 7.18
CA ARG A 52 -13.81 7.35 6.18
C ARG A 52 -13.03 8.09 5.10
N LYS A 53 -12.11 8.97 5.50
CA LYS A 53 -11.26 9.70 4.56
C LYS A 53 -10.35 8.76 3.77
N ILE A 54 -9.80 7.72 4.38
CA ILE A 54 -9.00 6.73 3.65
C ILE A 54 -9.85 6.06 2.58
N LYS A 55 -11.08 5.66 2.91
CA LYS A 55 -12.00 5.04 1.96
C LYS A 55 -12.32 5.95 0.78
N GLU A 56 -12.32 7.27 0.97
CA GLU A 56 -12.46 8.27 -0.11
C GLU A 56 -11.23 8.32 -1.03
N GLN A 57 -10.05 7.93 -0.55
CA GLN A 57 -8.81 7.83 -1.34
C GLN A 57 -8.63 6.46 -2.02
N CYS A 58 -9.42 5.46 -1.63
CA CYS A 58 -9.34 4.13 -2.23
C CYS A 58 -9.98 4.10 -3.61
N GLN A 59 -9.36 3.36 -4.53
CA GLN A 59 -10.05 2.91 -5.72
C GLN A 59 -11.07 1.83 -5.37
N TRP A 60 -12.01 1.56 -6.27
CA TRP A 60 -13.06 0.57 -6.04
C TRP A 60 -13.15 -0.39 -7.20
N THR A 61 -13.37 -1.66 -6.93
CA THR A 61 -13.76 -2.59 -7.99
C THR A 61 -15.18 -2.31 -8.46
N ILE A 62 -15.49 -2.68 -9.70
CA ILE A 62 -16.84 -2.54 -10.25
C ILE A 62 -17.85 -3.34 -9.40
N SER A 63 -17.47 -4.54 -8.95
CA SER A 63 -18.32 -5.36 -8.09
C SER A 63 -18.56 -4.71 -6.73
N ALA A 64 -17.52 -4.13 -6.11
CA ALA A 64 -17.63 -3.52 -4.78
C ALA A 64 -18.51 -2.26 -4.78
N ARG A 65 -18.56 -1.51 -5.89
CA ARG A 65 -19.48 -0.35 -6.03
C ARG A 65 -20.95 -0.74 -5.91
N ASN A 66 -21.29 -1.97 -6.30
CA ASN A 66 -22.65 -2.50 -6.33
C ASN A 66 -22.93 -3.47 -5.17
N SER A 67 -22.10 -3.45 -4.12
CA SER A 67 -22.21 -4.41 -3.01
C SER A 67 -22.35 -3.72 -1.66
N ASP A 68 -23.21 -4.28 -0.81
CA ASP A 68 -23.38 -3.85 0.58
C ASP A 68 -22.26 -4.35 1.49
N LYS A 69 -21.49 -5.35 1.06
CA LYS A 69 -20.40 -5.95 1.83
C LYS A 69 -19.07 -5.79 1.10
N VAL A 70 -18.21 -4.96 1.66
CA VAL A 70 -16.92 -4.61 1.08
C VAL A 70 -15.79 -4.66 2.10
N GLU A 71 -14.58 -4.85 1.63
CA GLU A 71 -13.35 -4.95 2.41
C GLU A 71 -12.28 -4.03 1.82
N LYS A 72 -11.40 -3.51 2.70
CA LYS A 72 -10.24 -2.71 2.28
C LYS A 72 -9.07 -3.67 2.06
N GLU A 73 -8.52 -3.65 0.85
CA GLU A 73 -7.37 -4.45 0.46
C GLU A 73 -6.18 -3.54 0.15
N HIS A 74 -4.98 -3.94 0.58
CA HIS A 74 -3.73 -3.33 0.11
C HIS A 74 -3.50 -3.79 -1.33
N VAL A 75 -3.41 -2.88 -2.29
CA VAL A 75 -3.23 -3.23 -3.72
C VAL A 75 -1.93 -4.00 -3.93
N VAL A 76 -0.84 -3.44 -3.42
CA VAL A 76 0.45 -4.14 -3.26
C VAL A 76 0.53 -4.64 -1.81
N PRO A 77 0.72 -5.95 -1.58
CA PRO A 77 0.83 -6.50 -0.23
C PRO A 77 1.92 -5.81 0.60
N MET A 78 1.68 -5.58 1.89
CA MET A 78 2.63 -4.91 2.79
C MET A 78 4.03 -5.55 2.77
N ALA A 79 4.12 -6.88 2.64
CA ALA A 79 5.40 -7.57 2.54
C ALA A 79 6.20 -7.17 1.29
N GLU A 80 5.53 -6.90 0.17
CA GLU A 80 6.18 -6.45 -1.06
C GLU A 80 6.56 -4.96 -0.98
N VAL A 81 5.75 -4.13 -0.30
CA VAL A 81 6.15 -2.74 0.00
C VAL A 81 7.45 -2.71 0.81
N VAL A 82 7.55 -3.55 1.84
CA VAL A 82 8.78 -3.68 2.65
C VAL A 82 9.95 -4.20 1.81
N ARG A 83 9.71 -5.19 0.95
CA ARG A 83 10.74 -5.69 0.03
C ARG A 83 11.27 -4.60 -0.91
N ILE A 84 10.39 -3.73 -1.42
CA ILE A 84 10.79 -2.56 -2.23
C ILE A 84 11.65 -1.62 -1.38
N LEU A 85 11.21 -1.27 -0.16
CA LEU A 85 11.98 -0.40 0.74
C LEU A 85 13.38 -0.96 1.05
N LEU A 86 13.48 -2.25 1.35
CA LEU A 86 14.74 -2.94 1.62
C LEU A 86 15.64 -3.08 0.38
N SER A 87 15.10 -2.92 -0.83
CA SER A 87 15.88 -2.96 -2.06
C SER A 87 16.55 -1.62 -2.42
N LEU A 88 16.21 -0.54 -1.71
CA LEU A 88 16.78 0.78 -1.94
C LEU A 88 18.23 0.83 -1.46
N THR A 89 19.09 1.53 -2.21
CA THR A 89 20.49 1.76 -1.83
C THR A 89 20.62 3.14 -1.19
N ASN A 90 21.04 3.20 0.08
CA ASN A 90 21.18 4.44 0.86
C ASN A 90 19.92 5.34 0.85
N PRO A 91 18.74 4.78 1.18
CA PRO A 91 17.48 5.51 1.06
C PRO A 91 17.42 6.76 1.93
N GLN A 92 16.78 7.80 1.42
CA GLN A 92 16.44 9.03 2.11
C GLN A 92 14.94 9.06 2.41
N VAL A 93 14.52 10.06 3.20
CA VAL A 93 13.10 10.24 3.55
C VAL A 93 12.23 10.42 2.31
N SER A 94 12.74 11.10 1.28
CA SER A 94 12.04 11.26 -0.01
C SER A 94 11.78 9.93 -0.69
N ASP A 95 12.73 8.99 -0.68
CA ASP A 95 12.56 7.68 -1.31
C ASP A 95 11.47 6.86 -0.59
N VAL A 96 11.39 6.97 0.73
CA VAL A 96 10.30 6.36 1.50
C VAL A 96 8.95 6.94 1.08
N TYR A 97 8.86 8.26 0.91
CA TYR A 97 7.62 8.88 0.42
C TYR A 97 7.25 8.39 -0.98
N ASP A 98 8.21 8.34 -1.91
CA ASP A 98 7.96 7.88 -3.27
C ASP A 98 7.46 6.43 -3.29
N VAL A 99 8.02 5.55 -2.45
CA VAL A 99 7.53 4.17 -2.30
C VAL A 99 6.14 4.11 -1.69
N ILE A 100 5.87 4.88 -0.63
CA ILE A 100 4.54 4.87 0.01
C ILE A 100 3.48 5.43 -0.93
N ASP A 101 3.73 6.56 -1.59
CA ASP A 101 2.78 7.20 -2.50
C ASP A 101 2.48 6.30 -3.71
N LYS A 102 3.48 5.56 -4.20
CA LYS A 102 3.32 4.69 -5.38
C LYS A 102 2.74 3.31 -5.05
N TYR A 103 3.13 2.71 -3.93
CA TYR A 103 2.85 1.29 -3.64
C TYR A 103 1.96 1.06 -2.43
N CYS A 104 1.80 2.01 -1.51
CA CYS A 104 0.83 1.91 -0.40
C CYS A 104 -0.59 2.32 -0.85
N VAL A 105 -1.07 1.72 -1.93
CA VAL A 105 -2.39 2.00 -2.50
C VAL A 105 -3.40 1.01 -1.92
N TYR A 106 -4.63 1.48 -1.69
CA TYR A 106 -5.73 0.66 -1.21
C TYR A 106 -6.87 0.58 -2.22
N CYS A 107 -7.54 -0.56 -2.26
CA CYS A 107 -8.74 -0.77 -3.06
C CYS A 107 -9.86 -1.32 -2.17
N ILE A 108 -11.08 -0.89 -2.46
CA ILE A 108 -12.30 -1.46 -1.88
C ILE A 108 -12.78 -2.57 -2.81
N VAL A 109 -12.83 -3.78 -2.26
CA VAL A 109 -13.15 -5.03 -2.96
C VAL A 109 -14.30 -5.74 -2.27
N THR A 110 -14.96 -6.67 -2.95
CA THR A 110 -15.88 -7.61 -2.31
C THR A 110 -15.10 -8.74 -1.58
N PRO A 111 -15.69 -9.43 -0.60
CA PRO A 111 -15.04 -10.59 0.03
C PRO A 111 -14.65 -11.70 -0.96
N LYS A 112 -15.43 -11.85 -2.05
CA LYS A 112 -15.12 -12.80 -3.13
C LYS A 112 -13.85 -12.38 -3.88
N GLU A 113 -13.74 -11.11 -4.26
CA GLU A 113 -12.53 -10.57 -4.91
C GLU A 113 -11.32 -10.62 -3.98
N HIS A 114 -11.49 -10.27 -2.70
CA HIS A 114 -10.44 -10.42 -1.69
C HIS A 114 -9.94 -11.87 -1.62
N SER A 115 -10.86 -12.84 -1.63
CA SER A 115 -10.48 -14.26 -1.68
C SER A 115 -9.70 -14.61 -2.97
N ILE A 116 -10.15 -14.17 -4.15
CA ILE A 116 -9.45 -14.40 -5.43
C ILE A 116 -8.01 -13.86 -5.38
N LEU A 117 -7.84 -12.62 -4.91
CA LEU A 117 -6.52 -11.97 -4.80
C LEU A 117 -5.61 -12.72 -3.81
N ASN A 118 -6.18 -13.30 -2.75
CA ASN A 118 -5.40 -14.03 -1.76
C ASN A 118 -5.06 -15.48 -2.14
N VAL A 119 -5.86 -16.15 -2.97
CA VAL A 119 -5.61 -17.57 -3.34
C VAL A 119 -4.22 -17.76 -3.95
N LYS A 120 -3.80 -16.86 -4.84
CA LYS A 120 -2.50 -16.93 -5.54
C LYS A 120 -1.47 -15.94 -5.01
N TYR A 121 -1.92 -14.81 -4.46
CA TYR A 121 -1.08 -13.62 -4.24
C TYR A 121 -1.31 -12.97 -2.86
N GLN A 122 -1.59 -13.77 -1.82
CA GLN A 122 -1.91 -13.26 -0.48
C GLN A 122 -0.86 -12.31 0.10
N ARG A 123 0.42 -12.67 -0.04
CA ARG A 123 1.55 -11.90 0.52
C ARG A 123 2.57 -11.50 -0.55
N LYS A 124 2.24 -11.69 -1.82
CA LYS A 124 3.19 -11.55 -2.92
C LYS A 124 2.56 -10.84 -4.11
N MET A 125 3.38 -10.17 -4.89
CA MET A 125 3.01 -9.74 -6.23
C MET A 125 3.22 -10.90 -7.23
N PRO A 126 2.54 -10.87 -8.39
CA PRO A 126 2.87 -11.71 -9.55
C PRO A 126 4.36 -11.58 -9.92
N SER A 127 4.97 -12.62 -10.51
CA SER A 127 6.41 -12.58 -10.86
C SER A 127 6.69 -11.49 -11.89
N GLU A 128 5.74 -11.29 -12.79
CA GLU A 128 5.71 -10.24 -13.81
C GLU A 128 5.90 -8.83 -13.24
N PHE A 129 5.55 -8.61 -11.97
CA PHE A 129 5.80 -7.33 -11.29
C PHE A 129 7.30 -7.03 -11.12
N TRP A 130 8.13 -8.05 -10.95
CA TRP A 130 9.57 -7.91 -10.72
C TRP A 130 10.40 -8.06 -12.00
N GLU A 131 9.78 -8.45 -13.12
CA GLU A 131 10.43 -8.74 -14.39
C GLU A 131 10.49 -7.49 -15.26
N SER A 132 11.68 -6.92 -15.48
CA SER A 132 11.85 -5.64 -16.21
C SER A 132 11.45 -5.66 -17.69
N ASN A 133 11.30 -6.86 -18.26
CA ASN A 133 10.83 -7.07 -19.63
C ASN A 133 9.32 -7.33 -19.73
N SER A 134 8.60 -7.33 -18.60
CA SER A 134 7.16 -7.51 -18.55
C SER A 134 6.42 -6.18 -18.68
N ASP A 135 5.25 -6.21 -19.33
CA ASP A 135 4.31 -5.08 -19.37
C ASP A 135 3.78 -4.70 -17.96
N TYR A 136 3.97 -5.58 -16.98
CA TYR A 136 3.56 -5.40 -15.59
C TYR A 136 4.70 -4.99 -14.65
N TYR A 137 5.89 -4.70 -15.19
CA TYR A 137 7.05 -4.34 -14.38
C TYR A 137 6.75 -3.15 -13.46
N MET A 138 6.88 -3.38 -12.14
CA MET A 138 6.66 -2.40 -11.08
C MET A 138 5.28 -1.72 -11.13
N ASP A 139 4.28 -2.36 -11.75
CA ASP A 139 2.89 -1.93 -11.82
C ASP A 139 2.13 -2.37 -10.57
N ALA A 140 1.76 -1.41 -9.72
CA ALA A 140 1.01 -1.67 -8.49
C ALA A 140 -0.27 -2.50 -8.74
N TRP A 141 -0.91 -2.34 -9.90
CA TRP A 141 -2.17 -3.00 -10.25
C TRP A 141 -2.01 -4.34 -10.96
N ALA A 142 -0.77 -4.82 -11.16
CA ALA A 142 -0.50 -6.09 -11.85
C ALA A 142 -1.32 -7.27 -11.30
N ARG A 143 -1.45 -7.34 -9.97
CA ARG A 143 -2.23 -8.39 -9.29
C ARG A 143 -3.71 -8.38 -9.68
N TYR A 144 -4.32 -7.19 -9.81
CA TYR A 144 -5.72 -7.05 -10.19
C TYR A 144 -5.92 -7.39 -11.67
N LYS A 145 -5.03 -6.90 -12.55
CA LYS A 145 -5.06 -7.16 -13.99
C LYS A 145 -4.95 -8.67 -14.29
N LEU A 146 -3.98 -9.35 -13.68
CA LEU A 146 -3.77 -10.80 -13.89
C LEU A 146 -4.83 -11.68 -13.24
N SER A 147 -5.52 -11.18 -12.21
CA SER A 147 -6.66 -11.87 -11.58
C SER A 147 -8.01 -11.52 -12.21
N SER A 148 -8.04 -10.74 -13.31
CA SER A 148 -9.27 -10.28 -13.97
C SER A 148 -10.24 -9.59 -13.01
N VAL A 149 -9.72 -8.81 -12.06
CA VAL A 149 -10.52 -7.99 -11.13
C VAL A 149 -10.53 -6.55 -11.66
N GLU A 150 -11.71 -6.10 -12.09
CA GLU A 150 -11.87 -4.80 -12.73
C GLU A 150 -12.01 -3.66 -11.71
N VAL A 151 -11.20 -2.62 -11.88
CA VAL A 151 -11.11 -1.45 -11.00
C VAL A 151 -11.64 -0.22 -11.74
N VAL A 152 -12.44 0.59 -11.04
CA VAL A 152 -12.88 1.91 -11.49
C VAL A 152 -11.77 2.91 -11.15
N PHE A 153 -11.23 3.58 -12.16
CA PHE A 153 -10.21 4.63 -12.03
C PHE A 153 -10.80 6.03 -12.20
#